data_AF-A0A7Y2FG62-F1
#
_entry.id   AF-A0A7Y2FG62-F1
#
_cell.length_a   1.000
_cell.length_b   1.000
_cell.length_c   1.000
_cell.angle_alpha   90.00
_cell.angle_beta   90.00
_cell.angle_gamma   90.00
#
_symmetry.space_group_name_H-M   'P 1'
#
loop_
_entity.id
_entity.type
_entity.pdbx_description
1 polymer ?
#
loop_
_entity_poly.entity_id
_entity_poly.type
_entity_poly.pdbx_seq_one_letter_code
_entity_poly.pdbx_strand_id
1 'polypeptide(L)'
;LMLWGGAFGFTLQVYCDFSAYSDMAVGIGRAFNIKLPENFRNPYLARSITEFWQRWHISLSTWLRDYLYIPLGGSRKGPGRTYFNLLITMFLGGLWHGAALTYVVWGGLHGLLLAAERFFRIGTDMHDENRGGLIGVVRGIMTVSLHAAGLVIFRAADLPTAWHYLARMMTAWEIHGDERLAIAWIGALVLLCTGQFLIERHRIDRPCWIELPAFAQGIALAAILYMTAWFQADKVAFIYFQF
;
A
#
# COMPACT_ATOMS: atom_id res chain seq x y z
N LEU A 1 8.40 -17.36 -9.61
CA LEU A 1 7.33 -16.48 -10.17
C LEU A 1 6.04 -16.49 -9.34
N MET A 2 5.50 -17.66 -8.99
CA MET A 2 4.19 -17.76 -8.31
C MET A 2 4.11 -17.09 -6.95
N LEU A 3 5.15 -17.19 -6.12
CA LEU A 3 5.17 -16.51 -4.81
C LEU A 3 5.13 -14.98 -4.95
N TRP A 4 5.83 -14.42 -5.95
CA TRP A 4 5.73 -13.01 -6.28
C TRP A 4 4.35 -12.64 -6.80
N GLY A 5 3.76 -13.45 -7.69
CA GLY A 5 2.38 -13.26 -8.15
C GLY A 5 1.38 -13.26 -7.01
N GLY A 6 1.52 -14.18 -6.05
CA GLY A 6 0.69 -14.23 -4.83
C GLY A 6 0.89 -13.01 -3.93
N ALA A 7 2.15 -12.58 -3.70
CA ALA A 7 2.43 -11.39 -2.91
C ALA A 7 1.86 -10.10 -3.55
N PHE A 8 1.91 -9.99 -4.88
CA PHE A 8 1.28 -8.88 -5.61
C PHE A 8 -0.24 -8.97 -5.63
N GLY A 9 -0.80 -10.18 -5.75
CA GLY A 9 -2.24 -10.41 -5.58
C GLY A 9 -2.73 -9.99 -4.19
N PHE A 10 -1.96 -10.32 -3.14
CA PHE A 10 -2.27 -9.89 -1.78
C PHE A 10 -2.12 -8.37 -1.60
N THR A 11 -1.09 -7.77 -2.20
CA THR A 11 -0.91 -6.31 -2.26
C THR A 11 -2.15 -5.63 -2.85
N LEU A 12 -2.63 -6.13 -4.01
CA LEU A 12 -3.87 -5.65 -4.64
C LEU A 12 -5.09 -5.80 -3.72
N GLN A 13 -5.27 -6.98 -3.13
CA GLN A 13 -6.38 -7.25 -2.23
C GLN A 13 -6.41 -6.24 -1.06
N VAL A 14 -5.29 -6.09 -0.34
CA VAL A 14 -5.17 -5.17 0.80
C VAL A 14 -5.55 -3.75 0.38
N TYR A 15 -5.04 -3.27 -0.76
CA TYR A 15 -5.33 -1.92 -1.22
C TYR A 15 -6.77 -1.73 -1.66
N CYS A 16 -7.30 -2.62 -2.49
CA CYS A 16 -8.66 -2.50 -3.00
C CYS A 16 -9.68 -2.56 -1.85
N ASP A 17 -9.52 -3.50 -0.92
CA ASP A 17 -10.40 -3.63 0.25
C ASP A 17 -10.32 -2.38 1.13
N PHE A 18 -9.11 -1.94 1.45
CA PHE A 18 -8.94 -0.87 2.44
C PHE A 18 -9.19 0.53 1.88
N SER A 19 -8.82 0.77 0.62
CA SER A 19 -9.14 2.02 -0.08
C SER A 19 -10.65 2.13 -0.26
N ALA A 20 -11.33 1.10 -0.77
CA ALA A 20 -12.78 1.14 -0.95
C ALA A 20 -13.52 1.35 0.38
N TYR A 21 -13.08 0.68 1.45
CA TYR A 21 -13.61 0.92 2.79
C TYR A 21 -13.43 2.37 3.25
N SER A 22 -12.24 2.94 3.05
CA SER A 22 -11.94 4.34 3.39
C SER A 22 -12.77 5.32 2.57
N ASP A 23 -12.95 5.06 1.27
CA ASP A 23 -13.75 5.88 0.35
C ASP A 23 -15.24 5.87 0.74
N MET A 24 -15.76 4.71 1.15
CA MET A 24 -17.11 4.62 1.73
C MET A 24 -17.25 5.48 2.97
N ALA A 25 -16.27 5.44 3.89
CA ALA A 25 -16.29 6.28 5.08
C ALA A 25 -16.26 7.78 4.73
N VAL A 26 -15.41 8.20 3.79
CA VAL A 26 -15.37 9.59 3.27
C VAL A 26 -16.70 9.99 2.65
N GLY A 27 -17.30 9.13 1.82
CA GLY A 27 -18.60 9.36 1.20
C GLY A 27 -19.73 9.54 2.21
N ILE A 28 -19.80 8.66 3.21
CA ILE A 28 -20.76 8.77 4.32
C ILE A 28 -20.51 10.06 5.11
N GLY A 29 -19.25 10.38 5.44
CA GLY A 29 -18.89 11.63 6.11
C GLY A 29 -19.44 12.85 5.38
N ARG A 30 -19.24 12.92 4.05
CA ARG A 30 -19.77 14.01 3.21
C ARG A 30 -21.30 14.10 3.25
N ALA A 31 -22.01 12.97 3.34
CA ALA A 31 -23.48 12.97 3.49
C ALA A 31 -23.94 13.61 4.82
N PHE A 32 -23.12 13.50 5.88
CA PHE A 32 -23.35 14.16 7.17
C PHE A 32 -22.62 15.51 7.31
N ASN A 33 -22.11 16.08 6.20
CA ASN A 33 -21.32 17.32 6.19
C ASN A 33 -20.06 17.27 7.08
N ILE A 34 -19.51 16.07 7.31
CA ILE A 34 -18.25 15.81 8.00
C ILE A 34 -17.15 15.58 6.96
N LYS A 35 -16.10 16.40 7.00
CA LYS A 35 -14.94 16.25 6.11
C LYS A 35 -13.90 15.34 6.74
N LEU A 36 -13.88 14.07 6.33
CA LEU A 36 -12.83 13.12 6.68
C LEU A 36 -11.62 13.27 5.75
N PRO A 37 -10.39 13.04 6.23
CA PRO A 37 -9.20 13.06 5.40
C PRO A 37 -9.15 11.83 4.48
N GLU A 38 -8.65 12.02 3.26
CA GLU A 38 -8.36 10.92 2.33
C GLU A 38 -7.27 10.02 2.90
N ASN A 39 -7.43 8.70 2.76
CA ASN A 39 -6.51 7.74 3.35
C ASN A 39 -5.49 7.17 2.35
N PHE A 40 -5.78 7.24 1.05
CA PHE A 40 -4.90 6.75 -0.01
C PHE A 40 -4.76 7.75 -1.14
N ARG A 41 -3.57 7.84 -1.74
CA ARG A 41 -3.30 8.72 -2.89
C ARG A 41 -2.31 8.08 -3.87
N ASN A 42 -2.81 7.19 -4.71
CA ASN A 42 -2.01 6.47 -5.72
C ASN A 42 -0.70 5.89 -5.14
N PRO A 43 -0.75 5.09 -4.06
CA PRO A 43 0.44 4.67 -3.32
C PRO A 43 1.41 3.82 -4.14
N TYR A 44 0.95 3.11 -5.18
CA TYR A 44 1.81 2.25 -5.99
C TYR A 44 2.55 2.99 -7.10
N LEU A 45 2.34 4.30 -7.22
CA LEU A 45 3.22 5.18 -7.99
C LEU A 45 4.41 5.70 -7.19
N ALA A 46 4.46 5.43 -5.88
CA ALA A 46 5.55 5.87 -5.04
C ALA A 46 6.90 5.32 -5.52
N ARG A 47 7.91 6.19 -5.59
CA ARG A 47 9.28 5.85 -6.02
C ARG A 47 10.26 5.75 -4.85
N SER A 48 9.73 5.78 -3.64
CA SER A 48 10.47 5.56 -2.41
C SER A 48 9.52 5.13 -1.30
N ILE A 49 10.06 4.57 -0.21
CA ILE A 49 9.27 4.13 0.94
C ILE A 49 8.75 5.35 1.71
N THR A 50 9.48 6.46 1.74
CA THR A 50 8.96 7.73 2.29
C THR A 50 7.75 8.22 1.51
N GLU A 51 7.83 8.26 0.18
CA GLU A 51 6.70 8.66 -0.66
C GLU A 51 5.51 7.69 -0.50
N PHE A 52 5.79 6.39 -0.38
CA PHE A 52 4.78 5.38 -0.14
C PHE A 52 4.01 5.67 1.16
N TRP A 53 4.68 5.94 2.27
CA TRP A 53 4.02 6.29 3.56
C TRP A 53 3.30 7.65 3.56
N GLN A 54 3.60 8.53 2.60
CA GLN A 54 2.84 9.77 2.39
C GLN A 54 1.57 9.57 1.56
N ARG A 55 1.46 8.41 0.88
CA ARG A 55 0.36 8.07 -0.02
C ARG A 55 -0.48 6.89 0.48
N TRP A 56 0.03 6.10 1.42
CA TRP A 56 -0.61 4.92 2.01
C TRP A 56 -1.05 5.19 3.44
N HIS A 57 -2.31 4.85 3.75
CA HIS A 57 -2.91 5.01 5.07
C HIS A 57 -2.58 6.36 5.74
N ILE A 58 -2.85 7.44 5.00
CA ILE A 58 -2.42 8.81 5.28
C ILE A 58 -2.86 9.27 6.67
N SER A 59 -4.06 8.90 7.13
CA SER A 59 -4.56 9.28 8.45
C SER A 59 -3.70 8.68 9.58
N LEU A 60 -3.39 7.38 9.50
CA LEU A 60 -2.50 6.69 10.44
C LEU A 60 -1.07 7.23 10.34
N SER A 61 -0.53 7.33 9.14
CA SER A 61 0.82 7.85 8.90
C SER A 61 1.01 9.26 9.48
N THR A 62 0.00 10.12 9.29
CA THR A 62 -0.06 11.47 9.90
C THR A 62 -0.12 11.39 11.41
N TRP A 63 -0.93 10.50 11.98
CA TRP A 63 -1.02 10.33 13.43
C TRP A 63 0.31 9.85 14.04
N LEU A 64 0.94 8.83 13.47
CA LEU A 64 2.26 8.35 13.90
C LEU A 64 3.30 9.47 13.83
N ARG A 65 3.27 10.28 12.77
CA ARG A 65 4.18 11.42 12.62
C ARG A 65 3.96 12.47 13.72
N ASP A 66 2.71 12.89 13.91
CA ASP A 66 2.37 14.06 14.72
C ASP A 66 2.35 13.74 16.23
N TYR A 67 2.01 12.49 16.59
CA TYR A 67 1.86 12.08 17.99
C TYR A 67 2.96 11.15 18.50
N LEU A 68 3.79 10.56 17.64
CA LEU A 68 4.96 9.79 18.07
C LEU A 68 6.27 10.42 17.57
N TYR A 69 6.45 10.53 16.26
CA TYR A 69 7.74 10.92 15.68
C TYR A 69 8.17 12.34 16.07
N ILE A 70 7.28 13.34 15.92
CA ILE A 70 7.56 14.74 16.25
C ILE A 70 7.82 14.91 17.76
N PRO A 71 6.97 14.40 18.68
CA PRO A 71 7.23 14.46 20.11
C PRO A 71 8.55 13.83 20.55
N LEU A 72 9.03 12.77 19.88
CA LEU A 72 10.33 12.15 20.15
C LEU A 72 11.55 13.00 19.71
N GLY A 73 11.30 14.16 19.09
CA GLY A 73 12.30 15.11 18.60
C GLY A 73 12.41 15.16 17.07
N GLY A 74 11.60 14.37 16.35
CA GLY A 74 11.55 14.30 14.90
C GLY A 74 12.95 14.19 14.28
N SER A 75 13.22 15.05 13.29
CA SER A 75 14.51 15.17 12.61
C SER A 75 15.46 16.24 13.20
N ARG A 76 15.13 16.84 14.36
CA ARG A 76 15.80 18.05 14.85
C ARG A 76 16.99 17.79 15.79
N LYS A 77 17.08 16.58 16.37
CA LYS A 77 18.09 16.21 17.38
C LYS A 77 19.28 15.42 16.80
N GLY A 78 19.64 15.70 15.55
CA GLY A 78 20.75 15.04 14.85
C GLY A 78 20.40 13.68 14.22
N PRO A 79 21.34 13.11 13.43
CA PRO A 79 21.08 11.92 12.62
C PRO A 79 20.78 10.68 13.47
N GLY A 80 21.58 10.40 14.50
CA GLY A 80 21.38 9.22 15.37
C GLY A 80 20.00 9.19 16.03
N ARG A 81 19.56 10.32 16.60
CA ARG A 81 18.22 10.43 17.18
C ARG A 81 17.12 10.31 16.12
N THR A 82 17.37 10.80 14.91
CA THR A 82 16.41 10.68 13.81
C THR A 82 16.19 9.22 13.41
N TYR A 83 17.27 8.43 13.26
CA TYR A 83 17.15 7.00 12.94
C TYR A 83 16.44 6.23 14.05
N PHE A 84 16.78 6.50 15.32
CA PHE A 84 16.06 5.92 16.46
C PHE A 84 14.57 6.28 16.42
N ASN A 85 14.24 7.56 16.18
CA ASN A 85 12.85 8.03 16.10
C ASN A 85 12.08 7.35 14.96
N LEU A 86 12.69 7.12 13.80
CA LEU A 86 12.07 6.39 12.70
C LEU A 86 11.79 4.93 13.09
N LEU A 87 12.78 4.24 13.65
CA LEU A 87 12.66 2.85 14.06
C LEU A 87 11.58 2.66 15.13
N ILE A 88 11.61 3.47 16.20
CA ILE A 88 10.64 3.34 17.29
C ILE A 88 9.22 3.72 16.84
N THR A 89 9.07 4.72 15.97
CA THR A 89 7.75 5.09 15.44
C THR A 89 7.15 3.94 14.63
N MET A 90 7.93 3.32 13.74
CA MET A 90 7.42 2.21 12.94
C MET A 90 7.26 0.91 13.74
N PHE A 91 8.11 0.67 14.75
CA PHE A 91 7.94 -0.42 15.70
C PHE A 91 6.62 -0.31 16.47
N LEU A 92 6.32 0.89 17.02
CA LEU A 92 5.05 1.15 17.69
C LEU A 92 3.85 1.10 16.73
N GLY A 93 4.04 1.55 15.48
CA GLY A 93 3.05 1.37 14.41
C GLY A 93 2.77 -0.10 14.12
N GLY A 94 3.79 -0.95 14.11
CA GLY A 94 3.63 -2.41 14.02
C GLY A 94 2.84 -2.96 15.21
N LEU A 95 3.19 -2.61 16.44
CA LEU A 95 2.46 -3.04 17.64
C LEU A 95 0.99 -2.59 17.66
N TRP A 96 0.67 -1.46 17.05
CA TRP A 96 -0.72 -1.00 16.92
C TRP A 96 -1.58 -1.96 16.08
N HIS A 97 -0.98 -2.70 15.13
CA HIS A 97 -1.70 -3.69 14.33
C HIS A 97 -1.96 -5.00 15.07
N GLY A 98 -1.14 -5.37 16.07
CA GLY A 98 -1.35 -6.56 16.87
C GLY A 98 -0.13 -6.97 17.71
N ALA A 99 -0.34 -7.94 18.60
CA ALA A 99 0.69 -8.41 19.53
C ALA A 99 1.64 -9.48 18.94
N ALA A 100 1.34 -10.01 17.75
CA ALA A 100 2.18 -11.01 17.09
C ALA A 100 3.54 -10.40 16.69
N LEU A 101 4.60 -11.20 16.80
CA LEU A 101 5.96 -10.76 16.50
C LEU A 101 6.15 -10.42 15.01
N THR A 102 5.31 -10.96 14.12
CA THR A 102 5.24 -10.62 12.70
C THR A 102 4.97 -9.12 12.49
N TYR A 103 4.04 -8.52 13.23
CA TYR A 103 3.72 -7.09 13.14
C TYR A 103 4.87 -6.20 13.62
N VAL A 104 5.57 -6.63 14.67
CA VAL A 104 6.76 -5.96 15.19
C VAL A 104 7.89 -5.97 14.15
N VAL A 105 8.17 -7.14 13.56
CA VAL A 105 9.20 -7.28 12.53
C VAL A 105 8.83 -6.50 11.27
N TRP A 106 7.56 -6.49 10.88
CA TRP A 106 7.06 -5.66 9.79
C TRP A 106 7.28 -4.17 10.04
N GLY A 107 6.93 -3.69 11.24
CA GLY A 107 7.17 -2.30 11.65
C GLY A 107 8.66 -1.95 11.65
N GLY A 108 9.49 -2.83 12.22
CA GLY A 108 10.95 -2.70 12.20
C GLY A 108 11.53 -2.64 10.78
N LEU A 109 11.06 -3.50 9.87
CA LEU A 109 11.45 -3.49 8.46
C LEU A 109 11.17 -2.14 7.81
N HIS A 110 9.96 -1.59 7.97
CA HIS A 110 9.66 -0.27 7.41
C HIS A 110 10.47 0.85 8.05
N GLY A 111 10.75 0.78 9.36
CA GLY A 111 11.65 1.72 10.04
C GLY A 111 13.07 1.67 9.46
N LEU A 112 13.59 0.47 9.20
CA LEU A 112 14.90 0.26 8.57
C LEU A 112 14.92 0.76 7.12
N LEU A 113 13.86 0.53 6.36
CA LEU A 113 13.75 1.02 4.98
C LEU A 113 13.75 2.56 4.94
N LEU A 114 13.01 3.22 5.82
CA LEU A 114 13.01 4.68 5.95
C LEU A 114 14.38 5.22 6.38
N ALA A 115 15.06 4.52 7.30
CA ALA A 115 16.41 4.85 7.72
C ALA A 115 17.41 4.71 6.57
N ALA A 116 17.37 3.60 5.83
CA ALA A 116 18.24 3.35 4.68
C ALA A 116 18.01 4.39 3.58
N GLU A 117 16.75 4.68 3.24
CA GLU A 117 16.38 5.69 2.26
C GLU A 117 16.98 7.07 2.62
N ARG A 118 16.86 7.46 3.90
CA ARG A 118 17.46 8.70 4.40
C ARG A 118 18.99 8.68 4.33
N PHE A 119 19.63 7.57 4.68
CA PHE A 119 21.08 7.43 4.66
C PHE A 119 21.63 7.58 3.23
N PHE A 120 20.99 6.92 2.26
CA PHE A 120 21.35 7.00 0.85
C PHE A 120 20.82 8.25 0.14
N ARG A 121 20.09 9.13 0.84
CA ARG A 121 19.45 10.34 0.28
C ARG A 121 18.54 10.03 -0.91
N ILE A 122 17.94 8.85 -0.91
CA ILE A 122 17.04 8.40 -1.97
C ILE A 122 15.72 9.16 -1.80
N GLY A 123 15.30 9.95 -2.80
CA GLY A 123 14.01 10.64 -2.76
C GLY A 123 13.95 11.90 -1.89
N THR A 124 15.10 12.41 -1.43
CA THR A 124 15.16 13.69 -0.71
C THR A 124 15.01 14.91 -1.63
N ASP A 125 15.26 14.76 -2.93
CA ASP A 125 15.06 15.82 -3.92
C ASP A 125 13.67 15.71 -4.55
N MET A 126 12.76 16.56 -4.09
CA MET A 126 11.44 16.78 -4.70
C MET A 126 11.52 17.44 -6.08
N HIS A 127 12.71 17.73 -6.58
CA HIS A 127 13.03 18.34 -7.89
C HIS A 127 13.88 17.42 -8.78
N ASP A 128 13.90 16.11 -8.53
CA ASP A 128 14.60 15.15 -9.38
C ASP A 128 14.01 15.18 -10.81
N GLU A 129 14.75 15.79 -11.75
CA GLU A 129 14.37 15.92 -13.16
C GLU A 129 14.18 14.55 -13.83
N ASN A 130 14.73 13.49 -13.25
CA ASN A 130 14.66 12.13 -13.78
C ASN A 130 13.44 11.33 -13.28
N ARG A 131 12.43 12.01 -12.75
CA ARG A 131 11.17 11.43 -12.27
C ARG A 131 10.47 10.55 -13.32
N GLY A 132 10.52 10.89 -14.60
CA GLY A 132 9.87 10.11 -15.67
C GLY A 132 10.70 9.02 -16.33
N GLY A 133 12.00 8.91 -16.02
CA GLY A 133 12.94 8.02 -16.70
C GLY A 133 12.93 6.58 -16.21
N LEU A 134 13.77 5.74 -16.83
CA LEU A 134 13.98 4.33 -16.44
C LEU A 134 14.28 4.18 -14.94
N ILE A 135 15.06 5.09 -14.37
CA ILE A 135 15.39 5.12 -12.93
C ILE A 135 14.12 5.27 -12.08
N GLY A 136 13.21 6.15 -12.47
CA GLY A 136 11.94 6.35 -11.78
C GLY A 136 11.06 5.10 -11.78
N VAL A 137 11.02 4.40 -12.92
CA VAL A 137 10.30 3.11 -13.07
C VAL A 137 10.93 2.04 -12.18
N VAL A 138 12.25 1.87 -12.23
CA VAL A 138 12.97 0.90 -11.39
C VAL A 138 12.72 1.17 -9.90
N ARG A 139 12.79 2.44 -9.48
CA ARG A 139 12.50 2.83 -8.09
C ARG A 139 11.06 2.54 -7.68
N GLY A 140 10.09 2.75 -8.57
CA GLY A 140 8.69 2.38 -8.34
C GLY A 140 8.51 0.87 -8.16
N ILE A 141 9.09 0.08 -9.07
CA ILE A 141 9.07 -1.40 -8.97
C ILE A 141 9.72 -1.86 -7.67
N MET A 142 10.87 -1.30 -7.29
CA MET A 142 11.52 -1.63 -6.02
C MET A 142 10.65 -1.29 -4.82
N THR A 143 10.00 -0.12 -4.82
CA THR A 143 9.14 0.33 -3.72
C THR A 143 7.95 -0.60 -3.54
N VAL A 144 7.25 -0.94 -4.62
CA VAL A 144 6.11 -1.87 -4.59
C VAL A 144 6.54 -3.28 -4.19
N SER A 145 7.67 -3.78 -4.70
CA SER A 145 8.21 -5.09 -4.32
C SER A 145 8.62 -5.17 -2.85
N LEU A 146 9.23 -4.12 -2.30
CA LEU A 146 9.58 -4.05 -0.87
C LEU A 146 8.32 -4.00 0.01
N HIS A 147 7.30 -3.24 -0.42
CA HIS A 147 6.02 -3.23 0.27
C HIS A 147 5.32 -4.60 0.23
N ALA A 148 5.32 -5.27 -0.94
CA ALA A 148 4.76 -6.61 -1.09
C ALA A 148 5.49 -7.63 -0.20
N ALA A 149 6.83 -7.57 -0.13
CA ALA A 149 7.62 -8.41 0.78
C ALA A 149 7.30 -8.11 2.26
N GLY A 150 7.09 -6.84 2.62
CA GLY A 150 6.60 -6.46 3.94
C GLY A 150 5.24 -7.09 4.24
N LEU A 151 4.30 -7.04 3.30
CA LEU A 151 2.97 -7.64 3.45
C LEU A 151 3.01 -9.17 3.65
N VAL A 152 4.00 -9.87 3.10
CA VAL A 152 4.22 -11.31 3.40
C VAL A 152 4.50 -11.52 4.88
N ILE A 153 5.35 -10.68 5.50
CA ILE A 153 5.60 -10.73 6.94
C ILE A 153 4.33 -10.40 7.72
N PHE A 154 3.63 -9.36 7.30
CA PHE A 154 2.40 -8.89 7.94
C PHE A 154 1.31 -9.97 7.97
N ARG A 155 1.17 -10.75 6.90
CA ARG A 155 0.12 -11.76 6.74
C ARG A 155 0.46 -13.13 7.33
N ALA A 156 1.75 -13.46 7.45
CA ALA A 156 2.19 -14.77 7.89
C ALA A 156 1.69 -15.11 9.31
N ALA A 157 1.42 -16.40 9.55
CA ALA A 157 0.98 -16.87 10.86
C ALA A 157 2.06 -16.71 11.96
N ASP A 158 3.34 -16.85 11.56
CA ASP A 158 4.49 -16.73 12.45
C ASP A 158 5.76 -16.34 11.66
N LEU A 159 6.84 -16.04 12.39
CA LEU A 159 8.12 -15.66 11.79
C LEU A 159 8.77 -16.77 10.95
N PRO A 160 8.80 -18.05 11.38
CA PRO A 160 9.32 -19.14 10.55
C PRO A 160 8.63 -19.23 9.19
N THR A 161 7.31 -19.10 9.17
CA THR A 161 6.50 -19.11 7.94
C THR A 161 6.83 -17.89 7.07
N ALA A 162 6.89 -16.69 7.66
CA ALA A 162 7.29 -15.48 6.93
C ALA A 162 8.67 -15.64 6.28
N TRP A 163 9.66 -16.12 7.04
CA TRP A 163 11.01 -16.35 6.55
C TRP A 163 11.04 -17.39 5.44
N HIS A 164 10.30 -18.49 5.58
CA HIS A 164 10.19 -19.52 4.56
C HIS A 164 9.70 -18.94 3.23
N TYR A 165 8.62 -18.15 3.25
CA TYR A 165 8.11 -17.49 2.05
C TYR A 165 9.11 -16.51 1.45
N LEU A 166 9.70 -15.62 2.26
CA LEU A 166 10.68 -14.64 1.77
C LEU A 166 11.93 -15.30 1.16
N ALA A 167 12.46 -16.34 1.81
CA ALA A 167 13.62 -17.09 1.30
C ALA A 167 13.29 -17.80 -0.02
N ARG A 168 12.10 -18.38 -0.14
CA ARG A 168 11.63 -19.03 -1.37
C ARG A 168 11.33 -18.01 -2.48
N MET A 169 10.88 -16.80 -2.16
CA MET A 169 10.71 -15.73 -3.16
C MET A 169 12.03 -15.35 -3.86
N MET A 170 13.18 -15.54 -3.20
CA MET A 170 14.51 -15.25 -3.75
C MET A 170 15.13 -16.44 -4.49
N THR A 171 14.86 -17.66 -4.04
CA THR A 171 15.55 -18.88 -4.48
C THR A 171 14.69 -19.78 -5.37
N ALA A 172 13.39 -19.83 -5.14
CA ALA A 172 12.47 -20.73 -5.82
C ALA A 172 11.91 -20.08 -7.10
N TRP A 173 12.73 -20.10 -8.14
CA TRP A 173 12.29 -19.80 -9.51
C TRP A 173 11.68 -21.02 -10.20
N GLU A 174 11.80 -22.20 -9.60
CA GLU A 174 11.17 -23.43 -10.09
C GLU A 174 9.65 -23.27 -10.17
N ILE A 175 9.12 -23.64 -11.33
CA ILE A 175 7.73 -23.47 -11.71
C ILE A 175 6.95 -24.67 -11.20
N HIS A 176 6.23 -24.52 -10.09
CA HIS A 176 5.29 -25.52 -9.59
C HIS A 176 3.92 -24.88 -9.36
N GLY A 177 3.00 -25.05 -10.32
CA GLY A 177 1.61 -24.58 -10.27
C GLY A 177 1.19 -23.76 -11.50
N ASP A 178 -0.02 -23.19 -11.48
CA ASP A 178 -0.57 -22.44 -12.62
C ASP A 178 0.02 -21.02 -12.73
N GLU A 179 1.02 -20.87 -13.60
CA GLU A 179 1.66 -19.58 -13.89
C GLU A 179 0.69 -18.52 -14.40
N ARG A 180 -0.42 -18.93 -15.02
CA ARG A 180 -1.44 -18.00 -15.54
C ARG A 180 -2.01 -17.15 -14.42
N LEU A 181 -2.17 -17.72 -13.23
CA LEU A 181 -2.65 -16.99 -12.06
C LEU A 181 -1.63 -15.94 -11.59
N ALA A 182 -0.35 -16.30 -11.56
CA ALA A 182 0.72 -15.36 -11.19
C ALA A 182 0.82 -14.21 -12.19
N ILE A 183 0.75 -14.52 -13.50
CA ILE A 183 0.73 -13.54 -14.59
C ILE A 183 -0.51 -12.65 -14.48
N ALA A 184 -1.68 -13.21 -14.17
CA ALA A 184 -2.91 -12.45 -14.01
C ALA A 184 -2.81 -11.43 -12.86
N TRP A 185 -2.28 -11.82 -11.70
CA TRP A 185 -2.09 -10.90 -10.57
C TRP A 185 -1.06 -9.81 -10.86
N ILE A 186 0.06 -10.16 -11.51
CA ILE A 186 1.05 -9.17 -11.96
C ILE A 186 0.42 -8.21 -12.97
N GLY A 187 -0.33 -8.73 -13.94
CA GLY A 187 -1.03 -7.94 -14.95
C GLY A 187 -2.07 -6.99 -14.33
N ALA A 188 -2.82 -7.46 -13.34
CA ALA A 188 -3.78 -6.65 -12.59
C ALA A 188 -3.08 -5.51 -11.83
N LEU A 189 -1.92 -5.77 -11.23
CA LEU A 189 -1.12 -4.75 -10.55
C LEU A 189 -0.58 -3.71 -11.54
N VAL A 190 -0.07 -4.15 -12.69
CA VAL A 190 0.37 -3.24 -13.76
C VAL A 190 -0.79 -2.39 -14.27
N LEU A 191 -1.97 -2.97 -14.44
CA LEU A 191 -3.18 -2.24 -14.84
C LEU A 191 -3.58 -1.20 -13.79
N LEU A 192 -3.56 -1.57 -12.50
CA LEU A 192 -3.84 -0.63 -11.40
C LEU A 192 -2.84 0.53 -11.40
N CYS A 193 -1.53 0.25 -11.48
CA CYS A 193 -0.49 1.27 -11.54
C CYS A 193 -0.65 2.16 -12.77
N THR A 194 -1.03 1.59 -13.92
CA THR A 194 -1.30 2.35 -15.14
C THR A 194 -2.51 3.27 -14.95
N GLY A 195 -3.59 2.78 -14.35
CA GLY A 195 -4.76 3.57 -14.01
C GLY A 195 -4.43 4.72 -13.08
N GLN A 196 -3.72 4.45 -11.98
CA GLN A 196 -3.24 5.49 -11.06
C GLN A 196 -2.38 6.53 -11.79
N PHE A 197 -1.48 6.09 -12.68
CA PHE A 197 -0.61 6.97 -13.45
C PHE A 197 -1.41 7.88 -14.39
N LEU A 198 -2.40 7.33 -15.11
CA LEU A 198 -3.26 8.12 -15.99
C LEU A 198 -4.09 9.14 -15.19
N ILE A 199 -4.62 8.75 -14.03
CA ILE A 199 -5.34 9.65 -13.12
C ILE A 199 -4.46 10.82 -12.69
N GLU A 200 -3.24 10.56 -12.22
CA GLU A 200 -2.31 11.60 -11.76
C GLU A 200 -1.79 12.47 -12.93
N ARG A 201 -1.48 11.85 -14.08
CA ARG A 201 -1.00 12.55 -15.29
C ARG A 201 -2.04 13.50 -15.86
N HIS A 202 -3.30 13.07 -15.91
CA HIS A 202 -4.40 13.85 -16.47
C HIS A 202 -5.15 14.68 -15.41
N ARG A 203 -4.73 14.63 -14.14
CA ARG A 203 -5.37 15.32 -13.00
C ARG A 203 -6.88 15.08 -12.99
N ILE A 204 -7.25 13.80 -13.08
CA ILE A 204 -8.65 13.38 -13.08
C ILE A 204 -9.17 13.49 -11.65
N ASP A 205 -9.65 14.68 -11.29
CA ASP A 205 -10.18 14.97 -9.95
C ASP A 205 -11.65 14.56 -9.81
N ARG A 206 -12.35 14.35 -10.94
CA ARG A 206 -13.74 13.90 -10.99
C ARG A 206 -13.88 12.76 -11.99
N PRO A 207 -14.38 11.59 -11.56
CA PRO A 207 -14.63 10.52 -12.50
C PRO A 207 -15.79 10.90 -13.43
N CYS A 208 -15.67 10.54 -14.71
CA CYS A 208 -16.60 10.93 -15.78
C CYS A 208 -18.05 10.50 -15.53
N TRP A 209 -18.28 9.45 -14.74
CA TRP A 209 -19.64 8.96 -14.45
C TRP A 209 -20.47 9.89 -13.56
N ILE A 210 -19.83 10.82 -12.83
CA ILE A 210 -20.54 11.85 -12.04
C ILE A 210 -21.29 12.84 -12.94
N GLU A 211 -20.84 13.01 -14.18
CA GLU A 211 -21.49 13.89 -15.15
C GLU A 211 -22.73 13.24 -15.80
N LEU A 212 -22.94 11.93 -15.59
CA LEU A 212 -24.09 11.22 -16.13
C LEU A 212 -25.39 11.62 -15.39
N PRO A 213 -26.55 11.59 -16.06
CA PRO A 213 -27.84 11.76 -15.39
C PRO A 213 -28.03 10.74 -14.25
N ALA A 214 -28.77 11.13 -13.19
CA ALA A 214 -28.92 10.30 -11.99
C ALA A 214 -29.44 8.88 -12.28
N PHE A 215 -30.34 8.72 -13.26
CA PHE A 215 -30.84 7.40 -13.66
C PHE A 215 -29.73 6.51 -14.25
N ALA A 216 -28.81 7.08 -15.03
CA ALA A 216 -27.70 6.36 -15.63
C ALA A 216 -26.66 5.96 -14.58
N GLN A 217 -26.41 6.84 -13.60
CA GLN A 217 -25.60 6.49 -12.42
C GLN A 217 -26.24 5.33 -11.64
N GLY A 218 -27.55 5.38 -11.43
CA GLY A 218 -28.31 4.32 -10.76
C GLY A 218 -28.22 2.97 -11.49
N ILE A 219 -28.38 2.96 -12.82
CA ILE A 219 -28.22 1.75 -13.64
C ILE A 219 -26.78 1.22 -13.55
N ALA A 220 -25.78 2.08 -13.65
CA ALA A 220 -24.38 1.68 -13.54
C ALA A 220 -24.07 1.07 -12.18
N LEU A 221 -24.53 1.69 -11.08
CA LEU A 221 -24.37 1.16 -9.73
C LEU A 221 -25.10 -0.19 -9.57
N ALA A 222 -26.34 -0.31 -10.07
CA ALA A 222 -27.08 -1.57 -10.02
C ALA A 222 -26.38 -2.68 -10.82
N ALA A 223 -25.81 -2.36 -11.98
CA ALA A 223 -25.04 -3.32 -12.78
C ALA A 223 -23.76 -3.75 -12.05
N ILE A 224 -23.04 -2.82 -11.42
CA ILE A 224 -21.85 -3.14 -10.61
C ILE A 224 -22.24 -4.06 -9.45
N LEU A 225 -23.29 -3.73 -8.70
CA LEU A 225 -23.77 -4.54 -7.59
C LEU A 225 -24.20 -5.94 -8.07
N TYR A 226 -24.95 -6.02 -9.16
CA TYR A 226 -25.35 -7.29 -9.76
C TYR A 226 -24.15 -8.13 -10.19
N MET A 227 -23.18 -7.53 -10.88
CA MET A 227 -21.93 -8.20 -11.25
C MET A 227 -21.19 -8.69 -10.00
N THR A 228 -21.07 -7.87 -8.96
CA THR A 228 -20.37 -8.28 -7.73
C THR A 228 -21.08 -9.45 -7.05
N ALA A 229 -22.42 -9.49 -7.04
CA ALA A 229 -23.19 -10.60 -6.48
C ALA A 229 -23.06 -11.88 -7.32
N TRP A 230 -22.94 -11.76 -8.64
CA TRP A 230 -22.80 -12.89 -9.55
C TRP A 230 -21.38 -13.49 -9.55
N PHE A 231 -20.36 -12.64 -9.39
CA PHE A 231 -18.96 -13.04 -9.37
C PHE A 231 -18.41 -13.29 -7.95
N GLN A 232 -19.27 -13.38 -6.92
CA GLN A 232 -18.80 -13.79 -5.59
C GLN A 232 -18.25 -15.22 -5.67
N ALA A 233 -16.92 -15.35 -5.54
CA ALA A 233 -16.31 -16.61 -5.13
C ALA A 233 -16.68 -16.88 -3.67
N ASP A 234 -16.81 -18.17 -3.30
CA ASP A 234 -17.19 -18.58 -1.95
C ASP A 234 -16.41 -17.82 -0.85
N LYS A 235 -17.16 -17.29 0.14
CA LYS A 235 -16.69 -16.69 1.41
C LYS A 235 -15.28 -16.07 1.38
N VAL A 236 -15.07 -15.04 0.57
CA VAL A 236 -13.88 -14.18 0.73
C VAL A 236 -14.14 -13.26 1.93
N ALA A 237 -13.50 -13.54 3.07
CA ALA A 237 -13.66 -12.71 4.25
C ALA A 237 -12.91 -11.38 4.09
N PHE A 238 -13.53 -10.29 4.55
CA PHE A 238 -12.93 -8.97 4.57
C PHE A 238 -11.61 -9.00 5.36
N ILE A 239 -10.55 -8.44 4.75
CA ILE A 239 -9.18 -8.61 5.21
C ILE A 239 -8.94 -8.12 6.66
N TYR A 240 -9.70 -7.12 7.12
CA TYR A 240 -9.56 -6.54 8.46
C TYR A 240 -9.90 -7.53 9.59
N PHE A 241 -10.65 -8.60 9.30
CA PHE A 241 -10.99 -9.65 10.27
C PHE A 241 -10.08 -10.88 10.17
N GLN A 242 -9.01 -10.82 9.39
CA GLN A 242 -8.10 -11.95 9.12
C GLN A 242 -6.69 -11.78 9.69
N PHE A 243 -6.49 -10.76 10.51
CA PHE A 243 -5.24 -10.37 11.15
C PHE A 243 -5.21 -10.71 12.64
#